data_AF-A0A3M1TAF4-F1
#
_entry.id   AF-A0A3M1TAF4-F1
#
_cell.length_a   1.000
_cell.length_b   1.000
_cell.length_c   1.000
_cell.angle_alpha   90.00
_cell.angle_beta   90.00
_cell.angle_gamma   90.00
#
_symmetry.space_group_name_H-M   'P 1'
#
loop_
_entity.id
_entity.type
_entity.pdbx_description
1 polymer ?
#
loop_
_entity_poly.entity_id
_entity_poly.type
_entity_poly.pdbx_seq_one_letter_code
_entity_poly.pdbx_strand_id
1 'polypeptide(L)'
;PEAAQSARPWLLGIGAPLAIGAAVYTAFLFGQAEGRDLWQSPLLPLHLLVQAAFAGAAAVLVTGAVLPLGEGLVVAARWTLGVALVADLFVLLLGEVAMPHASEVAARAAHRITHGPYRWHFWGGSLVAGHLLPLVLLALPAPAVGALAGLFVLVGLYLYEHAFVMAPQEIPNS
;
A
#
# COMPACT_ATOMS: atom_id res chain seq x y z
N PRO A 1 26.31 -16.71 10.27
CA PRO A 1 26.90 -16.98 11.60
C PRO A 1 25.88 -17.57 12.58
N GLU A 2 26.32 -18.45 13.48
CA GLU A 2 25.50 -19.12 14.50
C GLU A 2 24.75 -18.12 15.40
N ALA A 3 25.41 -17.02 15.78
CA ALA A 3 24.79 -15.93 16.52
C ALA A 3 23.58 -15.28 15.81
N ALA A 4 23.59 -15.22 14.47
CA ALA A 4 22.45 -14.69 13.72
C ALA A 4 21.27 -15.68 13.67
N GLN A 5 21.56 -16.99 13.71
CA GLN A 5 20.53 -18.02 13.72
C GLN A 5 19.82 -18.08 15.08
N SER A 6 20.57 -17.93 16.18
CA SER A 6 20.00 -17.90 17.53
C SER A 6 19.21 -16.62 17.83
N ALA A 7 19.62 -15.48 17.26
CA ALA A 7 18.91 -14.21 17.42
C ALA A 7 17.63 -14.12 16.57
N ARG A 8 17.56 -14.82 15.43
CA ARG A 8 16.44 -14.75 14.46
C ARG A 8 15.04 -14.87 15.08
N PRO A 9 14.70 -15.90 15.88
CA PRO A 9 13.34 -16.03 16.42
C PRO A 9 12.94 -14.86 17.32
N TRP A 10 13.89 -14.32 18.09
CA TRP A 10 13.67 -13.17 18.96
C TRP A 10 13.46 -11.88 18.16
N LEU A 11 14.31 -11.67 17.14
CA LEU A 11 14.19 -10.53 16.23
C LEU A 11 12.87 -10.56 15.47
N LEU A 12 12.42 -11.74 15.02
CA LEU A 12 11.11 -11.89 14.38
C LEU A 12 9.97 -11.68 15.38
N GLY A 13 10.05 -12.28 16.58
CA GLY A 13 9.02 -12.18 17.60
C GLY A 13 8.78 -10.76 18.11
N ILE A 14 9.83 -9.95 18.22
CA ILE A 14 9.74 -8.54 18.63
C ILE A 14 9.53 -7.62 17.42
N GLY A 15 10.21 -7.89 16.31
CA GLY A 15 10.15 -7.06 15.11
C GLY A 15 8.79 -7.07 14.43
N ALA A 16 8.09 -8.23 14.40
CA ALA A 16 6.78 -8.33 13.77
C ALA A 16 5.72 -7.42 14.43
N PRO A 17 5.47 -7.45 15.76
CA PRO A 17 4.50 -6.56 16.37
C PRO A 17 4.90 -5.09 16.26
N LEU A 18 6.20 -4.76 16.32
CA LEU A 18 6.66 -3.39 16.12
C LEU A 18 6.44 -2.91 14.68
N ALA A 19 6.68 -3.76 13.68
CA ALA A 19 6.43 -3.43 12.27
C ALA A 19 4.94 -3.23 11.98
N ILE A 20 4.08 -4.10 12.54
CA ILE A 20 2.62 -3.94 12.45
C ILE A 20 2.21 -2.62 13.11
N GLY A 21 2.68 -2.37 14.34
CA GLY A 21 2.41 -1.13 15.06
C GLY A 21 2.83 0.10 14.27
N ALA A 22 4.03 0.08 13.68
CA ALA A 22 4.53 1.17 12.85
C ALA A 22 3.68 1.39 11.59
N ALA A 23 3.24 0.32 10.92
CA ALA A 23 2.39 0.41 9.74
C ALA A 23 1.01 1.00 10.06
N VAL A 24 0.39 0.58 11.16
CA VAL A 24 -0.98 1.02 11.52
C VAL A 24 -1.02 2.33 12.29
N TYR A 25 0.11 2.77 12.85
CA TYR A 25 0.18 4.00 13.66
C TYR A 25 -0.31 5.24 12.89
N THR A 26 -0.01 5.32 11.59
CA THR A 26 -0.49 6.41 10.74
C THR A 26 -2.02 6.44 10.64
N ALA A 27 -2.69 5.28 10.62
CA ALA A 27 -4.15 5.23 10.63
C ALA A 27 -4.73 5.77 11.95
N PHE A 28 -4.06 5.53 13.08
CA PHE A 28 -4.45 6.12 14.37
C PHE A 28 -4.35 7.65 14.33
N LEU A 29 -3.25 8.21 13.81
CA LEU A 29 -3.10 9.67 13.65
C LEU A 29 -4.18 10.26 12.74
N PHE A 30 -4.50 9.58 11.65
CA PHE A 30 -5.57 9.95 10.73
C PHE A 30 -6.95 9.93 11.38
N GLY A 31 -7.22 8.95 12.25
CA GLY A 31 -8.45 8.87 13.04
C GLY A 31 -8.66 10.03 14.01
N GLN A 32 -7.60 10.74 14.40
CA GLN A 32 -7.66 11.89 15.31
C GLN A 32 -7.86 13.24 14.61
N ALA A 33 -7.82 13.26 13.28
CA ALA A 33 -8.01 14.48 12.51
C ALA A 33 -9.51 14.81 12.38
N GLU A 34 -9.99 15.70 13.25
CA GLU A 34 -11.37 16.20 13.18
C GLU A 34 -11.65 16.95 11.86
N GLY A 35 -12.84 16.75 11.30
CA GLY A 35 -13.26 17.36 10.02
C GLY A 35 -12.70 16.67 8.76
N ARG A 36 -12.01 15.53 8.92
CA ARG A 36 -11.40 14.76 7.83
C ARG A 36 -11.93 13.33 7.79
N ASP A 37 -13.25 13.21 7.80
CA ASP A 37 -13.99 11.96 8.05
C ASP A 37 -13.59 10.78 7.14
N LEU A 38 -13.06 11.00 5.94
CA LEU A 38 -12.53 9.93 5.08
C LEU A 38 -11.40 9.14 5.78
N TRP A 39 -10.52 9.85 6.48
CA TRP A 39 -9.39 9.30 7.22
C TRP A 39 -9.79 8.52 8.47
N GLN A 40 -11.02 8.70 8.94
CA GLN A 40 -11.54 8.03 10.14
C GLN A 40 -12.15 6.65 9.83
N SER A 41 -11.97 6.15 8.60
CA SER A 41 -12.44 4.83 8.20
C SER A 41 -11.83 3.72 9.05
N PRO A 42 -12.64 2.80 9.62
CA PRO A 42 -12.12 1.67 10.40
C PRO A 42 -11.34 0.66 9.55
N LEU A 43 -11.41 0.73 8.21
CA LEU A 43 -10.61 -0.10 7.31
C LEU A 43 -9.19 0.43 7.09
N LEU A 44 -8.92 1.71 7.41
CA LEU A 44 -7.63 2.34 7.11
C LEU A 44 -6.43 1.62 7.75
N PRO A 45 -6.48 1.14 9.01
CA PRO A 45 -5.38 0.38 9.59
C PRO A 45 -5.04 -0.89 8.80
N LEU A 46 -6.05 -1.61 8.32
CA LEU A 46 -5.85 -2.80 7.49
C LEU A 46 -5.26 -2.42 6.13
N HIS A 47 -5.75 -1.34 5.53
CA HIS A 47 -5.26 -0.84 4.25
C HIS A 47 -3.76 -0.51 4.33
N LEU A 48 -3.35 0.30 5.31
CA LEU A 48 -1.94 0.67 5.50
C LEU A 48 -1.04 -0.54 5.80
N LEU A 49 -1.56 -1.55 6.50
CA LEU A 49 -0.82 -2.79 6.75
C LEU A 49 -0.56 -3.58 5.45
N VAL A 50 -1.57 -3.69 4.57
CA VAL A 50 -1.44 -4.33 3.25
C VAL A 50 -0.48 -3.54 2.36
N GLN A 51 -0.59 -2.21 2.36
CA GLN A 51 0.32 -1.32 1.64
C GLN A 51 1.77 -1.44 2.12
N ALA A 52 2.00 -1.51 3.43
CA ALA A 52 3.32 -1.73 3.98
C ALA A 52 3.93 -3.07 3.50
N ALA A 53 3.11 -4.12 3.41
CA ALA A 53 3.56 -5.42 2.93
C ALA A 53 3.97 -5.39 1.46
N PHE A 54 3.14 -4.81 0.56
CA PHE A 54 3.51 -4.74 -0.85
C PHE A 54 4.64 -3.73 -1.12
N ALA A 55 4.74 -2.64 -0.36
CA ALA A 55 5.82 -1.66 -0.49
C ALA A 55 7.16 -2.27 -0.08
N GLY A 56 7.19 -3.02 1.02
CA GLY A 56 8.38 -3.77 1.46
C GLY A 56 8.79 -4.83 0.45
N ALA A 57 7.84 -5.59 -0.09
CA ALA A 57 8.09 -6.58 -1.12
C ALA A 57 8.63 -5.95 -2.42
N ALA A 58 8.05 -4.83 -2.86
CA ALA A 58 8.54 -4.06 -4.01
C ALA A 58 9.97 -3.57 -3.79
N ALA A 59 10.30 -3.05 -2.61
CA ALA A 59 11.65 -2.62 -2.27
C ALA A 59 12.67 -3.78 -2.34
N VAL A 60 12.30 -4.98 -1.89
CA VAL A 60 13.17 -6.17 -2.02
C VAL A 60 13.40 -6.54 -3.49
N LEU A 61 12.36 -6.49 -4.34
CA LEU A 61 12.53 -6.80 -5.77
C LEU A 61 13.38 -5.77 -6.50
N VAL A 62 13.21 -4.47 -6.20
CA VAL A 62 14.02 -3.39 -6.77
C VAL A 62 15.48 -3.50 -6.35
N THR A 63 15.74 -3.72 -5.05
CA THR A 63 17.10 -3.89 -4.54
C THR A 63 17.75 -5.17 -5.05
N GLY A 64 16.98 -6.25 -5.22
CA GLY A 64 17.44 -7.53 -5.78
C GLY A 64 17.86 -7.48 -7.25
N ALA A 65 17.55 -6.41 -7.99
CA ALA A 65 18.08 -6.21 -9.34
C ALA A 65 19.50 -5.66 -9.36
N VAL A 66 19.97 -5.06 -8.26
CA VAL A 66 21.29 -4.41 -8.16
C VAL A 66 22.19 -5.05 -7.11
N LEU A 67 21.62 -5.74 -6.13
CA LEU A 67 22.34 -6.46 -5.08
C LEU A 67 22.06 -7.96 -5.16
N PRO A 68 23.06 -8.82 -4.89
CA PRO A 68 22.86 -10.25 -4.81
C PRO A 68 22.08 -10.61 -3.54
N LEU A 69 20.77 -10.79 -3.68
CA LEU A 69 19.90 -11.26 -2.60
C LEU A 69 19.70 -12.77 -2.68
N GLY A 70 19.41 -13.39 -1.54
CA GLY A 70 19.10 -14.82 -1.50
C GLY A 70 17.83 -15.14 -2.30
N GLU A 71 17.86 -16.18 -3.11
CA GLU A 71 16.75 -16.58 -3.98
C GLU A 71 15.43 -16.75 -3.22
N GLY A 72 15.48 -17.39 -2.04
CA GLY A 72 14.29 -17.56 -1.19
C GLY A 72 13.65 -16.23 -0.75
N LEU A 73 14.45 -15.18 -0.52
CA LEU A 73 13.94 -13.85 -0.18
C LEU A 73 13.26 -13.18 -1.40
N VAL A 74 13.84 -13.32 -2.59
CA VAL A 74 13.27 -12.78 -3.84
C VAL A 74 11.96 -13.49 -4.17
N VAL A 75 11.91 -14.81 -4.03
CA VAL A 75 10.69 -15.62 -4.22
C VAL A 75 9.63 -15.22 -3.21
N ALA A 76 9.98 -15.09 -1.94
CA ALA A 76 9.06 -14.63 -0.90
C ALA A 76 8.50 -13.24 -1.22
N ALA A 77 9.36 -12.29 -1.59
CA ALA A 77 8.94 -10.94 -1.97
C ALA A 77 8.00 -10.96 -3.20
N ARG A 78 8.28 -11.78 -4.20
CA ARG A 78 7.40 -11.90 -5.38
C ARG A 78 5.99 -12.37 -5.02
N TRP A 79 5.89 -13.39 -4.17
CA TRP A 79 4.61 -13.90 -3.68
C TRP A 79 3.91 -12.89 -2.77
N THR A 80 4.63 -12.28 -1.83
CA THR A 80 4.09 -11.23 -0.96
C THR A 80 3.54 -10.08 -1.78
N LEU A 81 4.27 -9.62 -2.81
CA LEU A 81 3.82 -8.55 -3.69
C LEU A 81 2.51 -8.93 -4.40
N GLY A 82 2.46 -10.10 -5.03
CA GLY A 82 1.25 -10.55 -5.75
C GLY A 82 0.02 -10.68 -4.84
N VAL A 83 0.19 -11.34 -3.68
CA VAL A 83 -0.92 -11.53 -2.71
C VAL A 83 -1.37 -10.19 -2.13
N ALA A 84 -0.44 -9.32 -1.74
CA ALA A 84 -0.77 -8.04 -1.14
C ALA A 84 -1.41 -7.07 -2.15
N LEU A 85 -0.99 -7.05 -3.43
CA LEU A 85 -1.68 -6.27 -4.46
C LEU A 85 -3.12 -6.75 -4.69
N VAL A 86 -3.36 -8.06 -4.69
CA VAL A 86 -4.72 -8.60 -4.80
C VAL A 86 -5.54 -8.23 -3.56
N ALA A 87 -4.98 -8.36 -2.37
CA ALA A 87 -5.64 -7.95 -1.13
C ALA A 87 -5.98 -6.45 -1.13
N ASP A 88 -5.06 -5.60 -1.59
CA ASP A 88 -5.26 -4.16 -1.67
C ASP A 88 -6.38 -3.80 -2.65
N LEU A 89 -6.45 -4.46 -3.80
CA LEU A 89 -7.57 -4.29 -4.75
C LEU A 89 -8.93 -4.59 -4.10
N PHE A 90 -9.01 -5.61 -3.22
CA PHE A 90 -10.24 -5.87 -2.46
C PHE A 90 -10.52 -4.76 -1.45
N VAL A 91 -9.50 -4.25 -0.75
CA VAL A 91 -9.65 -3.15 0.20
C VAL A 91 -10.10 -1.88 -0.51
N LEU A 92 -9.52 -1.53 -1.67
CA LEU A 92 -9.91 -0.40 -2.51
C LEU A 92 -11.34 -0.54 -3.03
N LEU A 93 -11.73 -1.72 -3.51
CA LEU A 93 -13.10 -1.97 -3.97
C LEU A 93 -14.12 -1.80 -2.84
N LEU A 94 -13.83 -2.35 -1.65
CA LEU A 94 -14.70 -2.26 -0.49
C LEU A 94 -14.76 -0.83 0.07
N GLY A 95 -13.61 -0.16 0.19
CA GLY A 95 -13.47 1.15 0.82
C GLY A 95 -13.92 2.32 -0.04
N GLU A 96 -13.52 2.35 -1.32
CA GLU A 96 -13.70 3.55 -2.17
C GLU A 96 -14.89 3.44 -3.13
N VAL A 97 -15.35 2.21 -3.45
CA VAL A 97 -16.37 1.99 -4.48
C VAL A 97 -17.67 1.41 -3.92
N ALA A 98 -17.59 0.43 -3.01
CA ALA A 98 -18.77 -0.33 -2.60
C ALA A 98 -19.46 0.20 -1.34
N MET A 99 -18.72 0.79 -0.38
CA MET A 99 -19.32 1.20 0.89
C MET A 99 -19.82 2.65 0.90
N PRO A 100 -21.02 2.90 1.49
CA PRO A 100 -21.47 4.24 1.79
C PRO A 100 -20.50 4.94 2.74
N HIS A 101 -20.21 6.21 2.45
CA HIS A 101 -19.36 7.04 3.29
C HIS A 101 -20.17 7.56 4.49
N ALA A 102 -19.57 7.54 5.68
CA ALA A 102 -20.25 7.89 6.94
C ALA A 102 -20.73 9.35 7.01
N SER A 103 -20.18 10.24 6.18
CA SER A 103 -20.58 11.65 6.12
C SER A 103 -20.51 12.21 4.69
N GLU A 104 -21.19 13.34 4.46
CA GLU A 104 -21.12 14.06 3.19
C GLU A 104 -19.71 14.62 2.90
N VAL A 105 -18.94 14.94 3.93
CA VAL A 105 -17.56 15.42 3.79
C VAL A 105 -16.66 14.28 3.29
N ALA A 106 -16.80 13.08 3.88
CA ALA A 106 -16.11 11.88 3.40
C ALA A 106 -16.52 11.51 1.97
N ALA A 107 -17.83 11.55 1.65
CA ALA A 107 -18.32 11.28 0.31
C ALA A 107 -17.76 12.25 -0.74
N ARG A 108 -17.69 13.55 -0.41
CA ARG A 108 -17.07 14.56 -1.28
C ARG A 108 -15.58 14.30 -1.47
N ALA A 109 -14.86 13.87 -0.44
CA ALA A 109 -13.44 13.56 -0.54
C ALA A 109 -13.20 12.37 -1.49
N ALA A 110 -13.94 11.28 -1.28
CA ALA A 110 -13.88 10.12 -2.16
C ALA A 110 -14.27 10.45 -3.61
N HIS A 111 -15.25 11.33 -3.82
CA HIS A 111 -15.59 11.81 -5.16
C HIS A 111 -14.43 12.59 -5.81
N ARG A 112 -13.69 13.42 -5.05
CA ARG A 112 -12.49 14.10 -5.59
C ARG A 112 -11.41 13.11 -6.03
N ILE A 113 -11.26 11.99 -5.31
CA ILE A 113 -10.34 10.89 -5.63
C ILE A 113 -10.79 10.15 -6.89
N THR A 114 -12.05 9.73 -6.96
CA THR A 114 -12.54 8.84 -8.02
C THR A 114 -12.97 9.57 -9.30
N HIS A 115 -13.50 10.78 -9.20
CA HIS A 115 -14.09 11.51 -10.35
C HIS A 115 -13.54 12.93 -10.52
N GLY A 116 -12.96 13.50 -9.47
CA GLY A 116 -12.50 14.88 -9.46
C GLY A 116 -11.05 15.09 -9.93
N PRO A 117 -10.33 16.06 -9.34
CA PRO A 117 -8.96 16.40 -9.72
C PRO A 117 -7.96 15.25 -9.58
N TYR A 118 -8.20 14.34 -8.63
CA TYR A 118 -7.29 13.24 -8.32
C TYR A 118 -7.59 11.96 -9.10
N ARG A 119 -8.59 11.95 -10.01
CA ARG A 119 -8.99 10.74 -10.76
C ARG A 119 -7.84 10.05 -11.49
N TRP A 120 -6.87 10.79 -12.02
CA TRP A 120 -5.72 10.19 -12.70
C TRP A 120 -4.68 9.61 -11.75
N HIS A 121 -4.57 10.16 -10.54
CA HIS A 121 -3.76 9.58 -9.47
C HIS A 121 -4.36 8.24 -9.04
N PHE A 122 -5.68 8.17 -8.91
CA PHE A 122 -6.39 6.96 -8.54
C PHE A 122 -6.45 5.92 -9.66
N TRP A 123 -7.13 6.22 -10.78
CA TRP A 123 -7.36 5.23 -11.84
C TRP A 123 -6.10 4.90 -12.64
N GLY A 124 -5.40 5.92 -13.14
CA GLY A 124 -4.23 5.71 -13.99
C GLY A 124 -3.01 5.31 -13.18
N GLY A 125 -2.72 6.09 -12.13
CA GLY A 125 -1.56 5.92 -11.27
C GLY A 125 -1.64 4.69 -10.38
N SER A 126 -2.57 4.68 -9.44
CA SER A 126 -2.68 3.61 -8.46
C SER A 126 -3.24 2.33 -9.05
N LEU A 127 -4.43 2.37 -9.66
CA LEU A 127 -5.11 1.15 -10.08
C LEU A 127 -4.42 0.50 -11.29
N VAL A 128 -4.25 1.24 -12.39
CA VAL A 128 -3.65 0.66 -13.61
C VAL A 128 -2.15 0.46 -13.45
N ALA A 129 -1.40 1.53 -13.19
CA ALA A 129 0.05 1.45 -13.13
C ALA A 129 0.56 0.80 -11.83
N GLY A 130 -0.09 1.03 -10.69
CA GLY A 130 0.34 0.52 -9.39
C GLY A 130 -0.13 -0.90 -9.05
N HIS A 131 -1.20 -1.41 -9.69
CA HIS A 131 -1.74 -2.74 -9.38
C HIS A 131 -1.82 -3.65 -10.61
N LEU A 132 -2.63 -3.29 -11.61
CA LEU A 132 -2.92 -4.19 -12.73
C LEU A 132 -1.67 -4.50 -13.56
N LEU A 133 -0.89 -3.48 -13.90
CA LEU A 133 0.36 -3.66 -14.65
C LEU A 133 1.38 -4.52 -13.86
N PRO A 134 1.70 -4.23 -12.59
CA PRO A 134 2.57 -5.08 -11.78
C PRO A 134 2.12 -6.54 -11.68
N LEU A 135 0.82 -6.81 -11.52
CA LEU A 135 0.30 -8.18 -11.50
C LEU A 135 0.59 -8.94 -12.81
N VAL A 136 0.46 -8.26 -13.95
CA VAL A 136 0.83 -8.83 -15.26
C VAL A 136 2.34 -9.04 -15.35
N LEU A 137 3.15 -8.07 -14.94
CA LEU A 137 4.61 -8.17 -14.94
C LEU A 137 5.09 -9.34 -14.05
N LEU A 138 4.42 -9.59 -12.92
CA LEU A 138 4.69 -10.70 -12.02
C LEU A 138 4.35 -12.08 -12.61
N ALA A 139 3.72 -12.18 -13.78
CA ALA A 139 3.59 -13.44 -14.49
C ALA A 139 4.86 -13.83 -15.28
N LEU A 140 5.77 -12.88 -15.53
CA LEU A 140 6.95 -13.10 -16.38
C LEU A 140 8.19 -13.48 -15.55
N PRO A 141 8.86 -14.62 -15.82
CA PRO A 141 9.93 -15.15 -14.98
C PRO A 141 11.29 -14.46 -15.24
N ALA A 142 11.36 -13.14 -15.07
CA ALA A 142 12.59 -12.36 -15.23
C ALA A 142 12.83 -11.41 -14.03
N PRO A 143 14.05 -11.40 -13.42
CA PRO A 143 14.37 -10.55 -12.28
C PRO A 143 14.18 -9.05 -12.57
N ALA A 144 14.64 -8.58 -13.73
CA ALA A 144 14.47 -7.19 -14.16
C ALA A 144 12.99 -6.78 -14.25
N VAL A 145 12.12 -7.72 -14.64
CA VAL A 145 10.67 -7.49 -14.70
C VAL A 145 10.06 -7.40 -13.31
N GLY A 146 10.53 -8.20 -12.36
CA GLY A 146 10.12 -8.10 -10.95
C GLY A 146 10.49 -6.75 -10.33
N ALA A 147 11.70 -6.24 -10.61
CA ALA A 147 12.11 -4.90 -10.18
C ALA A 147 11.27 -3.79 -10.84
N LEU A 148 10.98 -3.91 -12.15
CA LEU A 148 10.11 -2.97 -12.84
C LEU A 148 8.70 -2.95 -12.23
N ALA A 149 8.13 -4.12 -11.92
CA ALA A 149 6.87 -4.22 -11.20
C ALA A 149 6.94 -3.50 -9.85
N GLY A 150 8.02 -3.71 -9.08
CA GLY A 150 8.24 -3.01 -7.81
C GLY A 150 8.28 -1.48 -7.96
N LEU A 151 8.95 -0.95 -8.99
CA LEU A 151 8.98 0.50 -9.24
C LEU A 151 7.58 1.06 -9.55
N PHE A 152 6.83 0.38 -10.41
CA PHE A 152 5.46 0.77 -10.74
C PHE A 152 4.53 0.75 -9.52
N VAL A 153 4.64 -0.26 -8.66
CA VAL A 153 3.90 -0.34 -7.39
C VAL A 153 4.22 0.84 -6.48
N LEU A 154 5.51 1.18 -6.30
CA LEU A 154 5.92 2.28 -5.42
C LEU A 154 5.44 3.65 -5.96
N VAL A 155 5.49 3.87 -7.27
CA VAL A 155 4.94 5.08 -7.90
C VAL A 155 3.42 5.13 -7.76
N GLY A 156 2.73 4.02 -8.02
CA GLY A 156 1.28 3.92 -7.88
C GLY A 156 0.82 4.17 -6.45
N LEU A 157 1.51 3.60 -5.46
CA LEU A 157 1.28 3.86 -4.04
C LEU A 157 1.47 5.33 -3.68
N TYR A 158 2.56 5.95 -4.14
CA TYR A 158 2.78 7.38 -3.92
C TYR A 158 1.62 8.24 -4.47
N LEU A 159 1.15 7.94 -5.69
CA LEU A 159 0.03 8.66 -6.30
C LEU A 159 -1.28 8.43 -5.53
N TYR A 160 -1.53 7.21 -5.05
CA TYR A 160 -2.67 6.91 -4.19
C TYR A 160 -2.62 7.71 -2.90
N GLU A 161 -1.52 7.62 -2.15
CA GLU A 161 -1.36 8.29 -0.86
C GLU A 161 -1.45 9.81 -1.01
N HIS A 162 -0.87 10.37 -2.08
CA HIS A 162 -1.02 11.78 -2.39
C HIS A 162 -2.49 12.18 -2.56
N ALA A 163 -3.27 11.42 -3.34
CA ALA A 163 -4.69 11.67 -3.52
C ALA A 163 -5.48 11.49 -2.20
N PHE A 164 -5.21 10.43 -1.46
CA PHE A 164 -5.89 10.08 -0.21
C PHE A 164 -5.66 11.13 0.89
N VAL A 165 -4.46 11.71 0.95
CA VAL A 165 -4.12 12.79 1.88
C VAL A 165 -4.67 14.13 1.40
N MET A 166 -4.53 14.48 0.12
CA MET A 166 -4.90 15.82 -0.32
C MET A 166 -6.41 16.01 -0.48
N ALA A 167 -7.15 14.99 -0.90
CA ALA A 167 -8.58 15.15 -1.21
C ALA A 167 -9.43 15.59 -0.01
N PRO A 168 -9.27 15.05 1.22
CA PRO A 168 -9.96 15.56 2.39
C PRO A 168 -9.51 16.97 2.78
N GLN A 169 -8.22 17.31 2.65
CA GLN A 169 -7.68 18.62 3.05
C GLN A 169 -8.28 19.79 2.27
N GLU A 170 -8.61 19.56 1.00
CA GLU A 170 -9.17 20.56 0.08
C GLU A 170 -10.67 20.80 0.26
N ILE A 171 -11.31 20.08 1.18
CA ILE A 171 -12.70 20.32 1.56
C ILE A 171 -12.70 21.27 2.76
N PRO A 172 -13.44 22.39 2.70
CA PRO A 172 -13.57 23.28 3.84
C PRO A 172 -14.15 22.54 5.05
N ASN A 173 -13.53 22.72 6.22
CA ASN A 173 -14.16 22.37 7.49
C ASN A 173 -15.31 23.36 7.72
N SER A 174 -16.43 22.88 8.25
CA SER A 174 -17.56 23.72 8.69
C SER A 174 -17.14 24.68 9.79
#